data_AF-A0A814UM65-F1
#
_entry.id   AF-A0A814UM65-F1
#
_cell.length_a   1.000
_cell.length_b   1.000
_cell.length_c   1.000
_cell.angle_alpha   90.00
_cell.angle_beta   90.00
_cell.angle_gamma   90.00
#
_symmetry.space_group_name_H-M   'P 1'
#
loop_
_entity.id
_entity.type
_entity.pdbx_description
1 polymer ?
#
loop_
_entity_poly.entity_id
_entity_poly.type
_entity_poly.pdbx_seq_one_letter_code
_entity_poly.pdbx_strand_id
1 'polypeptide(L)'
;MIATRWEQVAEKQTGERAGEKIAARWKELAEAFKRNEEGLRLYREGKLNEAAAEIEAALDKYEKAVSKFNEAAQTKALDNIFNSFIMVIAAFIENKAYQEAQDAIDYAKGHFPDKTSAFTEAERIIARDDWYPNYADQYLIQLDQHLFENNIMEHSDRY
;
A
#
# COMPACT_ATOMS: atom_id res chain seq x y z
N MET A 1 3.78 36.62 8.20
CA MET A 1 3.65 35.31 7.52
C MET A 1 2.22 35.20 7.02
N ILE A 2 2.02 34.86 5.75
CA ILE A 2 0.69 34.64 5.19
C ILE A 2 0.34 33.18 5.49
N ALA A 3 -0.73 32.97 6.27
CA ALA A 3 -1.23 31.63 6.57
C ALA A 3 -1.52 30.90 5.26
N THR A 4 -1.04 29.67 5.16
CA THR A 4 -1.23 28.85 3.97
C THR A 4 -2.72 28.58 3.77
N ARG A 5 -3.15 28.40 2.51
CA ARG A 5 -4.54 28.15 2.15
C ARG A 5 -5.18 26.99 2.93
N TRP A 6 -4.37 26.06 3.44
CA TRP A 6 -4.82 24.91 4.23
C TRP A 6 -5.02 25.23 5.71
N GLU A 7 -4.25 26.14 6.30
CA GLU A 7 -4.49 26.67 7.66
C GLU A 7 -5.84 27.40 7.72
N GLN A 8 -6.20 28.12 6.65
CA GLN A 8 -7.51 28.77 6.52
C GLN A 8 -8.67 27.79 6.32
N VAL A 9 -8.40 26.62 5.71
CA VAL A 9 -9.39 25.53 5.57
C VAL A 9 -9.56 24.78 6.90
N ALA A 10 -8.48 24.61 7.67
CA ALA A 10 -8.51 24.07 9.02
C ALA A 10 -9.26 24.99 9.99
N GLU A 11 -9.04 26.31 9.93
CA GLU A 11 -9.79 27.32 10.69
C GLU A 11 -11.27 27.38 10.31
N LYS A 12 -11.64 27.06 9.05
CA LYS A 12 -13.05 27.03 8.63
C LYS A 12 -13.82 25.78 9.08
N GLN A 13 -13.13 24.73 9.54
CA GLN A 13 -13.74 23.48 10.01
C GLN A 13 -13.63 23.35 11.54
N THR A 14 -13.97 24.43 12.26
CA THR A 14 -13.88 24.54 13.71
C THR A 14 -14.60 23.42 14.46
N GLY A 15 -13.80 22.47 14.90
CA GLY A 15 -13.97 21.67 16.10
C GLY A 15 -12.66 20.94 16.35
N GLU A 16 -12.07 21.03 17.55
CA GLU A 16 -10.87 20.26 17.95
C GLU A 16 -10.95 18.79 17.52
N ARG A 17 -12.17 18.23 17.58
CA ARG A 17 -12.52 16.86 17.17
C ARG A 17 -12.34 16.56 15.67
N ALA A 18 -12.24 17.55 14.80
CA ALA A 18 -11.93 17.37 13.37
C ALA A 18 -10.41 17.32 13.14
N GLY A 19 -9.63 18.15 13.84
CA GLY A 19 -8.17 18.13 13.83
C GLY A 19 -7.60 16.84 14.40
N GLU A 20 -8.07 16.41 15.57
CA GLU A 20 -7.69 15.12 16.20
C GLU A 20 -7.97 13.92 15.28
N LYS A 21 -9.10 13.94 14.56
CA LYS A 21 -9.45 12.88 13.59
C LYS A 21 -8.54 12.88 12.37
N ILE A 22 -8.06 14.04 11.93
CA ILE A 22 -7.11 14.15 10.81
C ILE A 22 -5.73 13.67 11.26
N ALA A 23 -5.27 14.08 12.45
CA ALA A 23 -4.02 13.63 13.05
C ALA A 23 -3.98 12.10 13.24
N ALA A 24 -5.05 11.54 13.82
CA ALA A 24 -5.17 10.09 13.99
C ALA A 24 -5.10 9.33 12.66
N ARG A 25 -5.67 9.88 11.58
CA ARG A 25 -5.61 9.26 10.25
C ARG A 25 -4.22 9.34 9.63
N TRP A 26 -3.52 10.46 9.78
CA TRP A 26 -2.11 10.56 9.34
C TRP A 26 -1.23 9.56 10.09
N LYS A 27 -1.50 9.34 11.37
CA LYS A 27 -0.81 8.32 12.16
C LYS A 27 -1.10 6.91 11.66
N GLU A 28 -2.36 6.56 11.41
CA GLU A 28 -2.73 5.26 10.82
C GLU A 28 -2.09 5.06 9.44
N LEU A 29 -2.06 6.11 8.63
CA LEU A 29 -1.40 6.09 7.33
C LEU A 29 0.12 5.86 7.49
N ALA A 30 0.81 6.60 8.36
CA ALA A 30 2.23 6.40 8.64
C ALA A 30 2.53 4.99 9.19
N GLU A 31 1.63 4.44 10.01
CA GLU A 31 1.75 3.06 10.48
C GLU A 31 1.53 2.04 9.36
N ALA A 32 0.65 2.29 8.40
CA ALA A 32 0.51 1.49 7.19
C ALA A 32 1.81 1.50 6.37
N PHE A 33 2.44 2.66 6.20
CA PHE A 33 3.73 2.76 5.50
C PHE A 33 4.83 1.94 6.15
N LYS A 34 5.00 2.09 7.46
CA LYS A 34 6.03 1.35 8.21
C LYS A 34 5.85 -0.15 8.07
N ARG A 35 4.61 -0.64 8.09
CA ARG A 35 4.31 -2.06 7.85
C ARG A 35 4.65 -2.48 6.42
N ASN A 36 4.30 -1.66 5.43
CA ASN A 36 4.65 -1.95 4.04
C ASN A 36 6.17 -1.99 3.82
N GLU A 37 6.92 -1.05 4.40
CA GLU A 37 8.38 -1.04 4.37
C GLU A 37 8.99 -2.27 5.04
N GLU A 38 8.45 -2.68 6.19
CA GLU A 38 8.86 -3.90 6.88
C GLU A 38 8.56 -5.14 6.04
N GLY A 39 7.38 -5.22 5.41
CA GLY A 39 7.04 -6.28 4.47
C GLY A 39 8.03 -6.37 3.30
N LEU A 40 8.40 -5.23 2.70
CA LEU A 40 9.42 -5.18 1.65
C LEU A 40 10.82 -5.56 2.16
N ARG A 41 11.16 -5.22 3.40
CA ARG A 41 12.41 -5.63 4.04
C ARG A 41 12.44 -7.15 4.23
N LEU A 42 11.37 -7.74 4.75
CA LEU A 42 11.21 -9.19 4.93
C LEU A 42 11.26 -9.94 3.59
N TYR A 43 10.61 -9.39 2.56
CA TYR A 43 10.69 -9.90 1.19
C TYR A 43 12.14 -9.99 0.70
N ARG A 44 12.93 -8.92 0.88
CA ARG A 44 14.36 -8.90 0.51
C ARG A 44 15.20 -9.88 1.32
N GLU A 45 14.75 -10.26 2.52
CA GLU A 45 15.36 -11.31 3.34
C GLU A 45 14.90 -12.73 2.96
N GLY A 46 13.99 -12.87 2.00
CA GLY A 46 13.40 -14.15 1.59
C GLY A 46 12.33 -14.70 2.54
N LYS A 47 11.88 -13.89 3.51
CA LYS A 47 10.83 -14.25 4.49
C LYS A 47 9.44 -13.95 3.91
N LEU A 48 9.05 -14.73 2.91
CA LEU A 48 7.92 -14.40 2.04
C LEU A 48 6.57 -14.41 2.77
N ASN A 49 6.35 -15.34 3.71
CA ASN A 49 5.10 -15.42 4.48
C ASN A 49 4.96 -14.24 5.45
N GLU A 50 6.03 -13.88 6.14
CA GLU A 50 6.03 -12.70 7.01
C GLU A 50 5.89 -11.41 6.20
N ALA A 51 6.50 -11.34 5.01
CA ALA A 51 6.35 -10.22 4.10
C ALA A 51 4.88 -10.02 3.67
N ALA A 52 4.20 -11.11 3.26
CA ALA A 52 2.79 -11.07 2.89
C ALA A 52 1.92 -10.55 4.04
N ALA A 53 2.10 -11.11 5.25
CA ALA A 53 1.34 -10.72 6.43
C ALA A 53 1.50 -9.24 6.80
N GLU A 54 2.71 -8.68 6.68
CA GLU A 54 2.94 -7.25 6.94
C GLU A 54 2.33 -6.35 5.87
N ILE A 55 2.33 -6.77 4.60
CA ILE A 55 1.70 -6.02 3.50
C ILE A 55 0.16 -6.06 3.61
N GLU A 56 -0.43 -7.19 3.99
CA GLU A 56 -1.86 -7.30 4.30
C GLU A 56 -2.25 -6.37 5.47
N ALA A 57 -1.47 -6.39 6.55
CA ALA A 57 -1.70 -5.53 7.70
C ALA A 57 -1.51 -4.03 7.37
N ALA A 58 -0.63 -3.69 6.41
CA ALA A 58 -0.50 -2.34 5.89
C ALA A 58 -1.79 -1.89 5.18
N LEU A 59 -2.38 -2.75 4.36
CA LEU A 59 -3.63 -2.46 3.65
C LEU A 59 -4.79 -2.22 4.62
N ASP A 60 -4.95 -3.08 5.63
CA ASP A 60 -5.98 -2.93 6.67
C ASP A 60 -5.91 -1.59 7.41
N LYS A 61 -4.69 -1.12 7.71
CA LYS A 61 -4.48 0.18 8.35
C LYS A 61 -4.76 1.32 7.39
N TYR A 62 -4.32 1.19 6.16
CA TYR A 62 -4.61 2.15 5.12
C TYR A 62 -6.12 2.35 4.96
N GLU A 63 -6.91 1.29 4.82
CA GLU A 63 -8.36 1.38 4.65
C GLU A 63 -9.05 2.12 5.81
N LYS A 64 -8.59 1.91 7.04
CA LYS A 64 -9.07 2.64 8.22
C LYS A 64 -8.74 4.14 8.16
N ALA A 65 -7.57 4.49 7.64
CA ALA A 65 -7.11 5.88 7.55
C ALA A 65 -7.86 6.69 6.47
N VAL A 66 -8.34 6.03 5.42
CA VAL A 66 -8.60 6.67 4.12
C VAL A 66 -9.99 7.22 3.95
N SER A 67 -10.91 6.97 4.87
CA SER A 67 -12.31 7.43 4.75
C SER A 67 -12.53 8.94 4.49
N LYS A 68 -11.54 9.84 4.63
CA LYS A 68 -11.68 11.29 4.36
C LYS A 68 -10.41 12.05 3.92
N PHE A 69 -9.40 11.39 3.35
CA PHE A 69 -8.26 12.10 2.72
C PHE A 69 -8.66 12.69 1.35
N ASN A 70 -7.82 13.57 0.79
CA ASN A 70 -7.98 13.97 -0.61
C ASN A 70 -7.55 12.81 -1.51
N GLU A 71 -8.24 12.63 -2.65
CA GLU A 71 -8.05 11.46 -3.53
C GLU A 71 -6.57 11.24 -3.92
N ALA A 72 -5.80 12.32 -4.13
CA ALA A 72 -4.42 12.22 -4.60
C ALA A 72 -3.44 11.56 -3.60
N ALA A 73 -3.55 11.82 -2.29
CA ALA A 73 -2.71 11.18 -1.27
C ALA A 73 -3.13 9.72 -1.04
N GLN A 74 -4.42 9.42 -1.22
CA GLN A 74 -5.00 8.09 -1.13
C GLN A 74 -4.48 7.19 -2.25
N THR A 75 -4.55 7.65 -3.50
CA THR A 75 -4.17 6.83 -4.67
C THR A 75 -2.70 6.39 -4.61
N LYS A 76 -1.78 7.28 -4.20
CA LYS A 76 -0.35 6.93 -4.13
C LYS A 76 -0.01 5.88 -3.06
N ALA A 77 -0.72 5.87 -1.93
CA ALA A 77 -0.52 4.86 -0.90
C ALA A 77 -1.00 3.48 -1.38
N LEU A 78 -2.18 3.43 -1.99
CA LEU A 78 -2.73 2.20 -2.57
C LEU A 78 -1.81 1.64 -3.64
N ASP A 79 -1.29 2.49 -4.51
CA ASP A 79 -0.37 2.05 -5.57
C ASP A 79 0.93 1.46 -4.99
N ASN A 80 1.44 1.97 -3.86
CA ASN A 80 2.62 1.42 -3.22
C ASN A 80 2.36 0.05 -2.56
N ILE A 81 1.21 -0.08 -1.89
CA ILE A 81 0.79 -1.35 -1.28
C ILE A 81 0.51 -2.38 -2.39
N PHE A 82 -0.16 -1.97 -3.47
CA PHE A 82 -0.40 -2.80 -4.66
C PHE A 82 0.92 -3.33 -5.25
N ASN A 83 1.91 -2.45 -5.46
CA ASN A 83 3.22 -2.85 -5.96
C ASN A 83 3.89 -3.90 -5.07
N SER A 84 3.74 -3.76 -3.75
CA SER A 84 4.32 -4.69 -2.78
C SER A 84 3.66 -6.07 -2.88
N PHE A 85 2.34 -6.14 -3.09
CA PHE A 85 1.65 -7.40 -3.42
C PHE A 85 2.18 -8.04 -4.71
N ILE A 86 2.36 -7.26 -5.78
CA ILE A 86 2.89 -7.77 -7.06
C ILE A 86 4.26 -8.42 -6.86
N MET A 87 5.15 -7.80 -6.09
CA MET A 87 6.47 -8.33 -5.79
C MET A 87 6.43 -9.63 -4.99
N VAL A 88 5.59 -9.70 -3.95
CA VAL A 88 5.47 -10.90 -3.11
C VAL A 88 4.82 -12.06 -3.87
N ILE A 89 3.77 -11.80 -4.66
CA ILE A 89 3.12 -12.81 -5.50
C ILE A 89 4.13 -13.37 -6.52
N ALA A 90 4.89 -12.50 -7.19
CA ALA A 90 5.94 -12.93 -8.12
C ALA A 90 6.96 -13.85 -7.43
N ALA A 91 7.38 -13.49 -6.22
CA ALA A 91 8.33 -14.27 -5.44
C ALA A 91 7.78 -15.65 -5.04
N PHE A 92 6.53 -15.73 -4.61
CA PHE A 92 5.89 -17.01 -4.30
C PHE A 92 5.81 -17.90 -5.54
N ILE A 93 5.42 -17.34 -6.69
CA ILE A 93 5.40 -18.05 -7.97
C ILE A 93 6.80 -18.57 -8.33
N GLU A 94 7.83 -17.73 -8.24
CA GLU A 94 9.22 -18.13 -8.51
C GLU A 94 9.70 -19.26 -7.61
N ASN A 95 9.24 -19.29 -6.36
CA ASN A 95 9.55 -20.35 -5.39
C ASN A 95 8.57 -21.53 -5.45
N LYS A 96 7.65 -21.55 -6.43
CA LYS A 96 6.58 -22.55 -6.58
C LYS A 96 5.67 -22.72 -5.34
N ALA A 97 5.58 -21.68 -4.52
CA ALA A 97 4.68 -21.57 -3.37
C ALA A 97 3.28 -21.13 -3.85
N TYR A 98 2.63 -21.97 -4.64
CA TYR A 98 1.42 -21.60 -5.38
C TYR A 98 0.19 -21.39 -4.50
N GLN A 99 0.13 -22.05 -3.34
CA GLN A 99 -0.98 -21.82 -2.41
C GLN A 99 -0.87 -20.43 -1.80
N GLU A 100 0.32 -20.06 -1.33
CA GLU A 100 0.61 -18.75 -0.76
C GLU A 100 0.44 -17.63 -1.80
N ALA A 101 0.84 -17.89 -3.06
CA ALA A 101 0.56 -16.97 -4.16
C ALA A 101 -0.95 -16.78 -4.37
N GLN A 102 -1.75 -17.85 -4.33
CA GLN A 102 -3.20 -17.77 -4.51
C GLN A 102 -3.88 -17.04 -3.35
N ASP A 103 -3.46 -17.30 -2.11
CA ASP A 103 -4.00 -16.63 -0.92
C ASP A 103 -3.74 -15.11 -1.00
N ALA A 104 -2.51 -14.70 -1.37
CA ALA A 104 -2.16 -13.30 -1.57
C ALA A 104 -2.92 -12.65 -2.75
N ILE A 105 -3.15 -13.39 -3.84
CA ILE A 105 -3.96 -12.95 -4.99
C ILE A 105 -5.41 -12.70 -4.57
N ASP A 106 -6.02 -13.65 -3.86
CA ASP A 106 -7.42 -13.58 -3.46
C ASP A 106 -7.64 -12.39 -2.51
N TYR A 107 -6.71 -12.18 -1.57
CA TYR A 107 -6.71 -11.01 -0.70
C TYR A 107 -6.62 -9.72 -1.51
N ALA A 108 -5.59 -9.58 -2.36
CA ALA A 108 -5.36 -8.36 -3.12
C ALA A 108 -6.52 -8.03 -4.08
N LYS A 109 -7.13 -9.04 -4.72
CA LYS A 109 -8.31 -8.85 -5.60
C LYS A 109 -9.51 -8.23 -4.88
N GLY A 110 -9.71 -8.56 -3.60
CA GLY A 110 -10.78 -7.98 -2.78
C GLY A 110 -10.65 -6.47 -2.62
N HIS A 111 -9.41 -5.96 -2.61
CA HIS A 111 -9.10 -4.56 -2.32
C HIS A 111 -8.72 -3.72 -3.55
N PHE A 112 -8.28 -4.36 -4.64
CA PHE A 112 -7.86 -3.68 -5.87
C PHE A 112 -8.68 -4.16 -7.09
N PRO A 113 -10.01 -3.96 -7.11
CA PRO A 113 -10.89 -4.47 -8.18
C PRO A 113 -10.58 -3.87 -9.55
N ASP A 114 -10.01 -2.66 -9.58
CA ASP A 114 -9.58 -1.93 -10.78
C ASP A 114 -8.26 -2.44 -11.37
N LYS A 115 -7.49 -3.26 -10.62
CA LYS A 115 -6.17 -3.79 -11.02
C LYS A 115 -6.17 -5.31 -11.21
N THR A 116 -7.35 -5.90 -11.38
CA THR A 116 -7.58 -7.35 -11.47
C THR A 116 -6.85 -8.05 -12.62
N SER A 117 -6.45 -7.33 -13.66
CA SER A 117 -5.67 -7.90 -14.77
C SER A 117 -4.32 -8.46 -14.32
N ALA A 118 -3.64 -7.82 -13.38
CA ALA A 118 -2.35 -8.28 -12.86
C ALA A 118 -2.51 -9.63 -12.15
N PHE A 119 -3.49 -9.71 -11.25
CA PHE A 119 -3.77 -10.94 -10.51
C PHE A 119 -4.27 -12.08 -11.39
N THR A 120 -5.08 -11.77 -12.40
CA THR A 120 -5.53 -12.78 -13.38
C THR A 120 -4.34 -13.37 -14.14
N GLU A 121 -3.33 -12.57 -14.44
CA GLU A 121 -2.11 -13.07 -15.08
C GLU A 121 -1.31 -13.99 -14.15
N ALA A 122 -1.15 -13.62 -12.88
CA ALA A 122 -0.52 -14.47 -11.89
C ALA A 122 -1.22 -15.84 -11.76
N GLU A 123 -2.56 -15.86 -11.74
CA GLU A 123 -3.34 -17.11 -11.72
C GLU A 123 -3.09 -17.97 -12.97
N ARG A 124 -2.96 -17.35 -14.16
CA ARG A 124 -2.63 -18.06 -15.40
C ARG A 124 -1.25 -18.70 -15.34
N ILE A 125 -0.27 -17.97 -14.79
CA ILE A 125 1.10 -18.43 -14.59
C ILE A 125 1.10 -19.65 -13.66
N ILE A 126 0.43 -19.57 -12.51
CA ILE A 126 0.27 -20.67 -11.54
C ILE A 126 -0.38 -21.89 -12.21
N ALA A 127 -1.50 -21.70 -12.92
CA ALA A 127 -2.26 -22.79 -13.51
C ALA A 127 -1.49 -23.57 -14.60
N ARG A 128 -0.52 -22.91 -15.25
CA ARG A 128 0.29 -23.52 -16.31
C ARG A 128 1.64 -24.06 -15.82
N ASP A 129 2.04 -23.77 -14.59
CA ASP A 129 3.42 -23.97 -14.09
C ASP A 129 4.47 -23.33 -15.03
N ASP A 130 4.07 -22.24 -15.71
CA ASP A 130 4.92 -21.52 -16.67
C ASP A 130 5.73 -20.47 -15.92
N TRP A 131 7.06 -20.58 -15.87
CA TRP A 131 7.87 -19.49 -15.31
C TRP A 131 7.90 -18.29 -16.28
N TYR A 132 7.44 -17.13 -15.80
CA TYR A 132 7.40 -15.89 -16.59
C TYR A 132 8.33 -14.83 -16.01
N PRO A 133 9.61 -14.77 -16.46
CA PRO A 133 10.49 -13.69 -16.07
C PRO A 133 9.85 -12.37 -16.54
N ASN A 134 9.76 -11.39 -15.64
CA ASN A 134 9.16 -10.05 -15.84
C ASN A 134 7.67 -9.90 -15.51
N TYR A 135 7.00 -10.86 -14.85
CA TYR A 135 5.62 -10.65 -14.37
C TYR A 135 5.51 -9.37 -13.51
N ALA A 136 6.37 -9.20 -12.50
CA ALA A 136 6.34 -8.01 -11.65
C ALA A 136 6.59 -6.72 -12.43
N ASP A 137 7.63 -6.70 -13.27
CA ASP A 137 8.02 -5.52 -14.06
C ASP A 137 6.90 -5.00 -14.98
N GLN A 138 6.03 -5.89 -15.45
CA GLN A 138 4.90 -5.52 -16.32
C GLN A 138 3.79 -4.77 -15.58
N TYR A 139 3.61 -5.03 -14.29
CA TYR A 139 2.47 -4.54 -13.51
C TYR A 139 2.83 -3.54 -12.41
N LEU A 140 4.12 -3.37 -12.10
CA LEU A 140 4.58 -2.36 -11.17
C LEU A 140 4.26 -0.93 -11.66
N ILE A 141 3.63 -0.15 -10.78
CA ILE A 141 3.35 1.26 -10.98
C ILE A 141 4.59 2.07 -10.61
N GLN A 142 5.06 2.96 -11.48
CA GLN A 142 6.18 3.84 -11.15
C GLN A 142 5.74 4.94 -10.17
N LEU A 143 6.40 5.02 -9.01
CA LEU A 143 6.09 5.95 -7.93
C LEU A 143 7.29 6.82 -7.59
N ASP A 144 7.05 8.10 -7.27
CA ASP A 144 8.03 8.96 -6.59
C ASP A 144 7.93 8.72 -5.08
N GLN A 145 8.66 7.70 -4.61
CA GLN A 145 8.63 7.25 -3.21
C GLN A 145 9.12 8.33 -2.23
N HIS A 146 10.17 9.07 -2.59
CA HIS A 146 10.80 10.05 -1.69
C HIS A 146 9.89 11.24 -1.40
N LEU A 147 9.21 11.78 -2.42
CA LEU A 147 8.28 12.90 -2.24
C LEU A 147 7.09 12.48 -1.36
N PHE A 148 6.70 11.22 -1.44
CA PHE A 148 5.52 10.70 -0.78
C PHE A 148 5.76 10.39 0.70
N GLU A 149 6.83 9.66 1.02
CA GLU A 149 7.24 9.35 2.39
C GLU A 149 7.45 10.62 3.22
N ASN A 150 8.15 11.62 2.65
CA ASN A 150 8.36 12.91 3.31
C ASN A 150 7.04 13.61 3.64
N ASN A 151 6.06 13.55 2.73
CA ASN A 151 4.75 14.19 2.92
C ASN A 151 3.97 13.53 4.07
N ILE A 152 3.97 12.20 4.13
CA ILE A 152 3.27 11.44 5.19
C ILE A 152 3.91 11.67 6.55
N MET A 153 5.23 11.60 6.64
CA MET A 153 5.97 11.79 7.89
C MET A 153 5.87 13.22 8.41
N GLU A 154 5.95 14.22 7.52
CA GLU A 154 5.77 15.64 7.89
C GLU A 154 4.37 15.90 8.46
N HIS A 155 3.35 15.20 7.97
CA HIS A 155 1.98 15.34 8.47
C HIS A 155 1.67 14.48 9.70
N SER A 156 2.36 13.35 9.90
CA SER A 156 2.22 12.57 11.14
C SER A 156 2.84 13.26 12.35
N ASP A 157 3.88 14.07 12.15
CA ASP A 157 4.64 14.70 13.25
C ASP A 157 4.10 16.09 13.64
N ARG A 158 3.18 16.66 12.85
CA ARG A 158 2.65 18.04 13.03
C ARG A 158 1.47 18.17 14.01
N TYR A 159 0.96 17.07 14.56
CA TYR A 159 -0.16 17.05 15.51
C TYR A 159 0.03 15.96 16.57
#